data_AF-A0A7V3JNV3-F1
#
_entry.id   AF-A0A7V3JNV3-F1
#
_cell.length_a   1.000
_cell.length_b   1.000
_cell.length_c   1.000
_cell.angle_alpha   90.00
_cell.angle_beta   90.00
_cell.angle_gamma   90.00
#
_symmetry.space_group_name_H-M   'P 1'
#
loop_
_entity.id
_entity.type
_entity.pdbx_description
1 polymer ?
#
loop_
_entity_poly.entity_id
_entity_poly.type
_entity_poly.pdbx_seq_one_letter_code
_entity_poly.pdbx_strand_id
1 'polypeptide(L)'
;MASASTGLGLLIVLAGLAAPAESTVASPEQLRQLVQRLGHPEYAVRQHAQDQLARLGFQAFEALEEAADSPDLEVARRAQMLLRELRQHYERPEDPPAVKNLLAGYDRLPVRERLSRIRQLARQPDATGLPALCRLVKYERSALLSNWAALEIIDAGPLDPAGRARQAEFLRQELRPSRRRAAQWLLAYLDLIEDPKGRLAAWAQCVEAERAAY
;
A
#
# COMPACT_ATOMS: atom_id res chain seq x y z
N MET A 1 -68.46 -40.58 -18.13
CA MET A 1 -68.75 -39.47 -17.21
C MET A 1 -67.61 -39.45 -16.20
N ALA A 2 -66.78 -38.43 -15.99
CA ALA A 2 -66.73 -37.05 -16.45
C ALA A 2 -65.26 -36.58 -16.43
N SER A 3 -64.98 -35.57 -17.24
CA SER A 3 -63.70 -34.87 -17.47
C SER A 3 -63.12 -34.14 -16.25
N ALA A 4 -61.80 -33.87 -16.28
CA ALA A 4 -61.11 -32.62 -15.86
C ALA A 4 -59.66 -32.94 -15.46
N SER A 5 -58.64 -32.10 -15.62
CA SER A 5 -58.38 -30.92 -16.43
C SER A 5 -56.88 -30.65 -16.25
N THR A 6 -56.24 -30.11 -17.29
CA THR A 6 -54.85 -29.67 -17.36
C THR A 6 -54.46 -28.67 -16.26
N GLY A 7 -53.24 -28.81 -15.73
CA GLY A 7 -52.60 -27.84 -14.83
C GLY A 7 -51.11 -27.75 -15.09
N LEU A 8 -50.74 -26.91 -16.04
CA LEU A 8 -49.36 -26.61 -16.46
C LEU A 8 -48.70 -25.75 -15.35
N GLY A 9 -47.83 -26.36 -14.54
CA GLY A 9 -47.06 -25.66 -13.50
C GLY A 9 -45.85 -24.95 -14.10
N LEU A 10 -45.94 -23.62 -14.25
CA LEU A 10 -44.85 -22.75 -14.67
C LEU A 10 -43.84 -22.59 -13.52
N LEU A 11 -42.70 -23.28 -13.60
CA LEU A 11 -41.53 -23.05 -12.73
C LEU A 11 -40.84 -21.74 -13.14
N ILE A 12 -41.10 -20.67 -12.41
CA ILE A 12 -40.33 -19.43 -12.48
C ILE A 12 -38.97 -19.71 -11.82
N VAL A 13 -37.94 -19.88 -12.65
CA VAL A 13 -36.54 -19.86 -12.21
C VAL A 13 -36.19 -18.42 -11.86
N LEU A 14 -36.18 -18.11 -10.56
CA LEU A 14 -35.56 -16.89 -10.03
C LEU A 14 -34.04 -17.03 -10.20
N ALA A 15 -33.54 -16.60 -11.36
CA ALA A 15 -32.14 -16.35 -11.58
C ALA A 15 -31.74 -15.16 -10.68
N GLY A 16 -31.16 -15.47 -9.53
CA GLY A 16 -30.48 -14.49 -8.69
C GLY A 16 -29.35 -13.86 -9.51
N LEU A 17 -29.59 -12.64 -10.00
CA LEU A 17 -28.57 -11.79 -10.59
C LEU A 17 -27.61 -11.41 -9.45
N ALA A 18 -26.57 -12.21 -9.25
CA ALA A 18 -25.44 -11.82 -8.43
C ALA A 18 -24.82 -10.59 -9.11
N ALA A 19 -25.09 -9.42 -8.54
CA ALA A 19 -24.41 -8.20 -8.93
C ALA A 19 -22.89 -8.44 -8.78
N PRO A 20 -22.07 -8.10 -9.80
CA PRO A 20 -20.63 -8.21 -9.67
C PRO A 20 -20.19 -7.31 -8.52
N ALA A 21 -19.42 -7.87 -7.58
CA ALA A 21 -18.83 -7.13 -6.49
C ALA A 21 -18.04 -5.93 -7.07
N GLU A 22 -18.51 -4.72 -6.79
CA GLU A 22 -17.74 -3.51 -7.08
C GLU A 22 -16.36 -3.67 -6.46
N SER A 23 -15.32 -3.54 -7.29
CA SER A 23 -13.95 -3.61 -6.83
C SER A 23 -13.73 -2.50 -5.81
N THR A 24 -13.40 -2.86 -4.56
CA THR A 24 -13.12 -1.93 -3.45
C THR A 24 -11.83 -1.14 -3.62
N VAL A 25 -11.13 -1.36 -4.74
CA VAL A 25 -9.86 -0.74 -5.10
C VAL A 25 -10.11 0.30 -6.19
N ALA A 26 -9.72 1.55 -5.93
CA ALA A 26 -9.80 2.61 -6.92
C ALA A 26 -8.90 2.33 -8.12
N SER A 27 -9.43 2.47 -9.33
CA SER A 27 -8.64 2.33 -10.55
C SER A 27 -7.64 3.49 -10.70
N PRO A 28 -6.49 3.27 -11.37
CA PRO A 28 -5.54 4.34 -11.65
C PRO A 28 -6.14 5.53 -12.41
N GLU A 29 -7.15 5.27 -13.26
CA GLU A 29 -7.87 6.30 -13.99
C GLU A 29 -8.70 7.19 -13.05
N GLN A 30 -9.46 6.56 -12.14
CA GLN A 30 -10.23 7.30 -11.13
C GLN A 30 -9.32 8.15 -10.25
N LEU A 31 -8.19 7.61 -9.78
CA LEU A 31 -7.22 8.37 -8.99
C LEU A 31 -6.67 9.59 -9.75
N ARG A 32 -6.33 9.42 -11.02
CA ARG A 32 -5.82 10.53 -11.87
C ARG A 32 -6.85 11.62 -12.05
N GLN A 33 -8.11 11.26 -12.29
CA GLN A 33 -9.21 12.22 -12.43
C GLN A 33 -9.49 12.98 -11.13
N LEU A 34 -9.44 12.29 -9.99
CA LEU A 34 -9.58 12.93 -8.69
C LEU A 34 -8.43 13.91 -8.40
N VAL A 35 -7.20 13.50 -8.67
CA VAL A 35 -6.02 14.37 -8.54
C VAL A 35 -6.14 15.61 -9.42
N GLN A 36 -6.53 15.46 -10.69
CA GLN A 36 -6.73 16.59 -11.60
C GLN A 36 -7.79 17.57 -11.06
N ARG A 37 -8.87 17.05 -10.48
CA ARG A 37 -9.94 17.86 -9.88
C ARG A 37 -9.53 18.64 -8.63
N LEU A 38 -8.38 18.33 -8.03
CA LEU A 38 -7.83 19.15 -6.93
C LEU A 38 -7.46 20.58 -7.38
N GLY A 39 -7.17 20.80 -8.67
CA GLY A 39 -6.86 22.10 -9.26
C GLY A 39 -8.05 22.81 -9.91
N HIS A 40 -9.25 22.24 -9.80
CA HIS A 40 -10.42 22.76 -10.51
C HIS A 40 -10.76 24.21 -10.10
N PRO A 41 -11.19 25.11 -11.00
CA PRO A 41 -11.50 26.51 -10.65
C PRO A 41 -12.64 26.63 -9.62
N GLU A 42 -13.65 25.77 -9.69
CA GLU A 42 -14.74 25.74 -8.71
C GLU A 42 -14.35 25.06 -7.40
N TYR A 43 -14.55 25.76 -6.28
CA TYR A 43 -14.21 25.27 -4.94
C TYR A 43 -14.91 23.96 -4.57
N ALA A 44 -16.20 23.82 -4.92
CA ALA A 44 -16.98 22.63 -4.59
C ALA A 44 -16.40 21.35 -5.24
N VAL A 45 -15.91 21.45 -6.48
CA VAL A 45 -15.26 20.34 -7.18
C VAL A 45 -13.94 19.95 -6.51
N ARG A 46 -13.13 20.95 -6.12
CA ARG A 46 -11.88 20.70 -5.37
C ARG A 46 -12.16 19.99 -4.06
N GLN A 47 -13.15 20.47 -3.30
CA GLN A 47 -13.49 19.89 -2.01
C GLN A 47 -13.99 18.45 -2.15
N HIS A 48 -14.86 18.18 -3.13
CA HIS A 48 -15.36 16.84 -3.38
C HIS A 48 -14.22 15.86 -3.73
N ALA A 49 -13.31 16.26 -4.62
CA ALA A 49 -12.16 15.44 -4.99
C ALA A 49 -11.24 15.17 -3.80
N GLN A 50 -10.98 16.18 -2.97
CA GLN A 50 -10.20 16.04 -1.75
C GLN A 50 -10.84 15.06 -0.77
N ASP A 51 -12.14 15.17 -0.52
CA ASP A 51 -12.87 14.28 0.38
C ASP A 51 -12.84 12.83 -0.13
N GLN A 52 -12.95 12.62 -1.45
CA GLN A 52 -12.85 11.29 -2.05
C GLN A 52 -11.44 10.71 -1.90
N LEU A 53 -10.40 11.50 -2.17
CA LEU A 53 -9.01 11.05 -2.00
C LEU A 53 -8.68 10.75 -0.54
N ALA A 54 -9.16 11.55 0.41
CA ALA A 54 -9.02 11.29 1.84
C ALA A 54 -9.68 9.97 2.25
N ARG A 55 -10.89 9.67 1.74
CA ARG A 55 -11.59 8.39 2.01
C ARG A 55 -10.88 7.18 1.40
N LEU A 56 -10.28 7.34 0.22
CA LEU A 56 -9.48 6.29 -0.41
C LEU A 56 -8.20 5.97 0.38
N GLY A 57 -7.75 6.90 1.21
CA GLY A 57 -6.65 6.65 2.14
C GLY A 57 -5.34 6.34 1.40
N PHE A 58 -4.64 5.31 1.87
CA PHE A 58 -3.38 4.86 1.27
C PHE A 58 -3.52 4.32 -0.16
N GLN A 59 -4.72 4.03 -0.66
CA GLN A 59 -4.91 3.69 -2.08
C GLN A 59 -4.55 4.87 -3.00
N ALA A 60 -4.75 6.10 -2.53
CA ALA A 60 -4.42 7.31 -3.26
C ALA A 60 -2.97 7.77 -3.07
N PHE A 61 -2.19 7.11 -2.20
CA PHE A 61 -0.89 7.61 -1.74
C PHE A 61 0.07 7.89 -2.90
N GLU A 62 0.24 6.96 -3.83
CA GLU A 62 1.18 7.13 -4.95
C GLU A 62 0.74 8.26 -5.89
N ALA A 63 -0.55 8.34 -6.21
CA ALA A 63 -1.09 9.41 -7.05
C ALA A 63 -0.94 10.78 -6.38
N LEU A 64 -1.08 10.83 -5.05
CA LEU A 64 -0.86 12.04 -4.26
C LEU A 64 0.62 12.40 -4.14
N GLU A 65 1.54 11.44 -4.05
CA GLU A 65 2.98 11.71 -4.09
C GLU A 65 3.40 12.32 -5.43
N GLU A 66 2.93 11.77 -6.56
CA GLU A 66 3.19 12.35 -7.88
C GLU A 66 2.59 13.76 -8.01
N ALA A 67 1.36 13.94 -7.52
CA ALA A 67 0.67 15.23 -7.56
C ALA A 67 1.31 16.30 -6.67
N ALA A 68 2.06 15.91 -5.63
CA ALA A 68 2.70 16.84 -4.70
C ALA A 68 3.78 17.72 -5.36
N ASP A 69 4.31 17.27 -6.50
CA ASP A 69 5.29 17.99 -7.34
C ASP A 69 4.66 18.58 -8.62
N SER A 70 3.33 18.66 -8.67
CA SER A 70 2.60 19.22 -9.82
C SER A 70 2.97 20.68 -10.10
N PRO A 71 3.06 21.11 -11.37
CA PRO A 71 3.22 22.53 -11.71
C PRO A 71 1.99 23.38 -11.35
N ASP A 72 0.82 22.75 -11.16
CA ASP A 72 -0.35 23.41 -10.59
C ASP A 72 -0.20 23.50 -9.07
N LEU A 73 0.02 24.72 -8.57
CA LEU A 73 0.25 25.00 -7.15
C LEU A 73 -0.92 24.60 -6.25
N GLU A 74 -2.17 24.66 -6.73
CA GLU A 74 -3.33 24.25 -5.92
C GLU A 74 -3.41 22.72 -5.83
N VAL A 75 -3.13 22.00 -6.93
CA VAL A 75 -2.99 20.53 -6.91
C VAL A 75 -1.88 20.11 -5.95
N ALA A 76 -0.68 20.69 -6.11
CA ALA A 76 0.48 20.36 -5.28
C ALA A 76 0.22 20.60 -3.80
N ARG A 77 -0.33 21.78 -3.44
CA ARG A 77 -0.64 22.14 -2.06
C ARG A 77 -1.65 21.18 -1.42
N ARG A 78 -2.72 20.81 -2.13
CA ARG A 78 -3.75 19.88 -1.61
C ARG A 78 -3.23 18.45 -1.50
N ALA A 79 -2.46 18.00 -2.49
CA ALA A 79 -1.83 16.69 -2.46
C ALA A 79 -0.88 16.55 -1.26
N GLN A 80 -0.02 17.55 -1.03
CA GLN A 80 0.87 17.60 0.14
C GLN A 80 0.11 17.59 1.48
N MET A 81 -1.04 18.27 1.55
CA MET A 81 -1.89 18.26 2.74
C MET A 81 -2.47 16.87 3.01
N LEU A 82 -3.05 16.23 1.99
CA LEU A 82 -3.58 14.87 2.09
C LEU A 82 -2.50 13.87 2.49
N LEU A 83 -1.29 13.95 1.92
CA LEU A 83 -0.17 13.08 2.31
C LEU A 83 0.21 13.24 3.79
N ARG A 84 0.19 14.48 4.32
CA ARG A 84 0.44 14.71 5.74
C ARG A 84 -0.65 14.07 6.60
N GLU A 85 -1.92 14.16 6.21
CA GLU A 85 -3.03 13.53 6.92
C GLU A 85 -2.91 12.00 6.91
N LEU A 86 -2.64 11.40 5.75
CA LEU A 86 -2.45 9.95 5.63
C LEU A 86 -1.33 9.44 6.55
N ARG A 87 -0.21 10.16 6.61
CA ARG A 87 0.96 9.78 7.42
C ARG A 87 0.75 9.96 8.93
N GLN A 88 -0.30 10.66 9.38
CA GLN A 88 -0.60 10.73 10.81
C GLN A 88 -1.09 9.40 11.39
N HIS A 89 -1.54 8.47 10.52
CA HIS A 89 -2.13 7.20 10.92
C HIS A 89 -1.35 6.02 10.33
N TYR A 90 -0.11 5.81 10.80
CA TYR A 90 0.67 4.60 10.44
C TYR A 90 0.15 3.32 11.10
N GLU A 91 -0.55 3.45 12.23
CA GLU A 91 -1.22 2.34 12.90
C GLU A 91 -2.56 2.00 12.25
N ARG A 92 -2.92 0.72 12.30
CA ARG A 92 -4.21 0.21 11.88
C ARG A 92 -5.03 -0.31 13.07
N PRO A 93 -6.37 -0.30 13.01
CA PRO A 93 -7.22 -0.83 14.07
C PRO A 93 -6.91 -2.29 14.46
N GLU A 94 -6.49 -3.11 13.51
CA GLU A 94 -6.13 -4.51 13.68
C GLU A 94 -4.70 -4.74 14.21
N ASP A 95 -3.86 -3.71 14.30
CA ASP A 95 -2.49 -3.89 14.78
C ASP A 95 -2.46 -4.34 16.25
N PRO A 96 -1.51 -5.22 16.62
CA PRO A 96 -1.28 -5.59 18.02
C PRO A 96 -0.96 -4.35 18.89
N PRO A 97 -1.30 -4.37 20.19
CA PRO A 97 -1.02 -3.26 21.10
C PRO A 97 0.46 -2.82 21.11
N ALA A 98 1.39 -3.77 21.04
CA ALA A 98 2.83 -3.48 20.98
C ALA A 98 3.21 -2.68 19.72
N VAL A 99 2.63 -3.03 18.56
CA VAL A 99 2.85 -2.32 17.30
C VAL A 99 2.24 -0.91 17.34
N LYS A 100 1.01 -0.77 17.85
CA LYS A 100 0.36 0.54 18.04
C LYS A 100 1.21 1.46 18.92
N ASN A 101 1.70 0.95 20.04
CA ASN A 101 2.57 1.71 20.93
C ASN A 101 3.88 2.18 20.26
N LEU A 102 4.43 1.39 19.33
CA LEU A 102 5.62 1.77 18.56
C LEU A 102 5.33 2.81 17.47
N LEU A 103 4.12 2.80 16.90
CA LEU A 103 3.68 3.70 15.84
C LEU A 103 2.96 4.96 16.35
N ALA A 104 2.59 5.01 17.62
CA ALA A 104 1.91 6.14 18.23
C ALA A 104 2.71 7.45 18.04
N GLY A 105 2.11 8.40 17.32
CA GLY A 105 2.73 9.69 17.02
C GLY A 105 4.00 9.61 16.16
N TYR A 106 4.24 8.48 15.49
CA TYR A 106 5.49 8.17 14.78
C TYR A 106 5.93 9.29 13.81
N ASP A 107 5.01 9.88 13.04
CA ASP A 107 5.33 10.93 12.05
C ASP A 107 5.89 12.23 12.67
N ARG A 108 5.58 12.48 13.96
CA ARG A 108 6.06 13.65 14.70
C ARG A 108 7.43 13.42 15.35
N LEU A 109 7.94 12.20 15.33
CA LEU A 109 9.22 11.86 15.93
C LEU A 109 10.40 12.33 15.06
N PRO A 110 11.55 12.69 15.68
CA PRO A 110 12.76 12.95 14.92
C PRO A 110 13.25 11.69 14.19
N VAL A 111 14.10 11.87 13.18
CA VAL A 111 14.57 10.79 12.29
C VAL A 111 15.20 9.62 13.07
N ARG A 112 16.01 9.93 14.10
CA ARG A 112 16.70 8.91 14.91
C ARG A 112 15.71 8.03 15.68
N GLU A 113 14.68 8.63 16.24
CA GLU A 113 13.65 7.95 17.02
C GLU A 113 12.77 7.11 16.11
N ARG A 114 12.42 7.61 14.91
CA ARG A 114 11.71 6.82 13.89
C ARG A 114 12.50 5.58 13.48
N LEU A 115 13.81 5.72 13.24
CA LEU A 115 14.69 4.57 12.99
C LEU A 115 14.71 3.59 14.18
N SER A 116 14.72 4.09 15.41
CA SER A 116 14.61 3.25 16.61
C SER A 116 13.28 2.47 16.65
N ARG A 117 12.16 3.09 16.24
CA ARG A 117 10.86 2.39 16.13
C ARG A 117 10.89 1.32 15.05
N ILE A 118 11.45 1.60 13.87
CA ILE A 118 11.63 0.62 12.79
C ILE A 118 12.37 -0.62 13.31
N ARG A 119 13.51 -0.43 13.99
CA ARG A 119 14.28 -1.53 14.60
C ARG A 119 13.49 -2.31 15.64
N GLN A 120 12.69 -1.63 16.47
CA GLN A 120 11.86 -2.29 17.47
C GLN A 120 10.71 -3.08 16.85
N LEU A 121 10.15 -2.62 15.73
CA LEU A 121 9.16 -3.36 14.96
C LEU A 121 9.74 -4.65 14.38
N ALA A 122 10.96 -4.61 13.84
CA ALA A 122 11.66 -5.78 13.30
C ALA A 122 11.95 -6.86 14.37
N ARG A 123 12.10 -6.45 15.62
CA ARG A 123 12.36 -7.34 16.76
C ARG A 123 11.09 -7.88 17.42
N GLN A 124 9.91 -7.53 16.92
CA GLN A 124 8.68 -8.07 17.50
C GLN A 124 8.61 -9.59 17.28
N PRO A 125 8.17 -10.36 18.30
CA PRO A 125 8.08 -11.82 18.21
C PRO A 125 7.13 -12.25 17.08
N ASP A 126 7.41 -13.43 16.53
CA ASP A 126 6.60 -14.06 15.48
C ASP A 126 6.34 -13.17 14.26
N ALA A 127 7.27 -12.26 13.97
CA ALA A 127 7.17 -11.27 12.90
C ALA A 127 5.90 -10.39 12.98
N THR A 128 5.35 -10.19 14.18
CA THR A 128 4.12 -9.38 14.39
C THR A 128 4.29 -7.90 13.97
N GLY A 129 5.53 -7.41 13.90
CA GLY A 129 5.86 -6.07 13.37
C GLY A 129 5.99 -6.01 11.85
N LEU A 130 5.99 -7.13 11.13
CA LEU A 130 6.20 -7.19 9.69
C LEU A 130 5.15 -6.41 8.88
N PRO A 131 3.83 -6.49 9.16
CA PRO A 131 2.84 -5.70 8.44
C PRO A 131 3.07 -4.18 8.60
N ALA A 132 3.49 -3.74 9.78
CA ALA A 132 3.84 -2.34 10.03
C ALA A 132 5.09 -1.92 9.26
N LEU A 133 6.12 -2.78 9.21
CA LEU A 133 7.31 -2.52 8.41
C LEU A 133 6.97 -2.42 6.91
N CYS A 134 6.09 -3.27 6.37
CA CYS A 134 5.61 -3.13 4.99
C CYS A 134 4.97 -1.75 4.73
N ARG A 135 4.16 -1.25 5.68
CA ARG A 135 3.59 0.10 5.58
C ARG A 135 4.67 1.18 5.60
N LEU A 136 5.69 1.05 6.45
CA LEU A 136 6.80 1.99 6.50
C LEU A 136 7.66 1.91 5.23
N VAL A 137 7.91 0.73 4.68
CA VAL A 137 8.55 0.58 3.37
C VAL A 137 7.79 1.39 2.32
N LYS A 138 6.46 1.29 2.26
CA LYS A 138 5.64 1.96 1.24
C LYS A 138 5.48 3.47 1.46
N TYR A 139 5.26 3.89 2.71
CA TYR A 139 4.69 5.22 3.00
C TYR A 139 5.56 6.12 3.87
N GLU A 140 6.74 5.66 4.30
CA GLU A 140 7.69 6.49 5.04
C GLU A 140 8.20 7.65 4.18
N ARG A 141 8.04 8.88 4.69
CA ARG A 141 8.41 10.12 4.00
C ARG A 141 9.91 10.23 3.73
N SER A 142 10.74 9.65 4.59
CA SER A 142 12.20 9.62 4.39
C SER A 142 12.59 8.42 3.53
N ALA A 143 13.15 8.66 2.35
CA ALA A 143 13.67 7.60 1.50
C ALA A 143 14.71 6.71 2.20
N LEU A 144 15.59 7.32 2.99
CA LEU A 144 16.54 6.59 3.79
C LEU A 144 15.85 5.67 4.82
N LEU A 145 14.82 6.15 5.53
CA LEU A 145 14.12 5.32 6.53
C LEU A 145 13.24 4.23 5.88
N SER A 146 12.67 4.49 4.71
CA SER A 146 11.98 3.49 3.89
C SER A 146 12.95 2.34 3.51
N ASN A 147 14.19 2.67 3.11
CA ASN A 147 15.24 1.69 2.86
C ASN A 147 15.65 0.92 4.12
N TRP A 148 15.82 1.61 5.26
CA TRP A 148 16.10 0.95 6.54
C TRP A 148 15.00 -0.03 6.94
N ALA A 149 13.72 0.30 6.74
CA ALA A 149 12.64 -0.63 7.00
C ALA A 149 12.76 -1.90 6.13
N ALA A 150 13.12 -1.76 4.85
CA ALA A 150 13.34 -2.91 3.97
C ALA A 150 14.53 -3.77 4.40
N LEU A 151 15.63 -3.15 4.83
CA LEU A 151 16.80 -3.87 5.36
C LEU A 151 16.48 -4.63 6.65
N GLU A 152 15.78 -3.99 7.58
CA GLU A 152 15.40 -4.63 8.85
C GLU A 152 14.43 -5.80 8.63
N ILE A 153 13.59 -5.78 7.58
CA ILE A 153 12.79 -6.94 7.16
C ILE A 153 13.68 -8.11 6.71
N ILE A 154 14.74 -7.83 5.95
CA ILE A 154 15.66 -8.85 5.43
C ILE A 154 16.48 -9.43 6.59
N ASP A 155 17.04 -8.58 7.45
CA ASP A 155 17.90 -8.99 8.56
C ASP A 155 17.14 -9.77 9.63
N ALA A 156 15.87 -9.44 9.88
CA ALA A 156 15.00 -10.16 10.81
C ALA A 156 14.30 -11.37 10.18
N GLY A 157 14.63 -11.73 8.92
CA GLY A 157 13.99 -12.80 8.19
C GLY A 157 14.17 -14.19 8.83
N PRO A 158 13.25 -15.15 8.59
CA PRO A 158 13.37 -16.50 9.13
C PRO A 158 14.61 -17.25 8.65
N LEU A 159 15.22 -18.02 9.55
CA LEU A 159 16.38 -18.87 9.23
C LEU A 159 15.99 -20.19 8.55
N ASP A 160 14.74 -20.62 8.67
CA ASP A 160 14.25 -21.85 8.04
C ASP A 160 13.67 -21.57 6.64
N PRO A 161 13.83 -22.50 5.67
CA PRO A 161 13.33 -22.30 4.30
C PRO A 161 11.82 -22.08 4.21
N ALA A 162 11.02 -22.75 5.04
CA ALA A 162 9.56 -22.65 4.99
C ALA A 162 9.10 -21.27 5.51
N GLY A 163 9.73 -20.76 6.56
CA GLY A 163 9.54 -19.41 7.08
C GLY A 163 9.88 -18.35 6.03
N ARG A 164 11.01 -18.48 5.34
CA ARG A 164 11.38 -17.56 4.24
C ARG A 164 10.35 -17.56 3.12
N ALA A 165 9.86 -18.73 2.71
CA ALA A 165 8.83 -18.83 1.67
C ALA A 165 7.52 -18.13 2.10
N ARG A 166 7.07 -18.35 3.35
CA ARG A 166 5.89 -17.66 3.90
C ARG A 166 6.08 -16.15 3.96
N GLN A 167 7.25 -15.69 4.41
CA GLN A 167 7.56 -14.26 4.46
C GLN A 167 7.60 -13.65 3.06
N ALA A 168 8.24 -14.31 2.09
CA ALA A 168 8.33 -13.84 0.71
C ALA A 168 6.95 -13.68 0.06
N GLU A 169 6.06 -14.67 0.26
CA GLU A 169 4.68 -14.60 -0.22
C GLU A 169 3.93 -13.41 0.41
N PHE A 170 4.01 -13.25 1.74
CA PHE A 170 3.40 -12.12 2.43
C PHE A 170 3.92 -10.76 1.92
N LEU A 171 5.25 -10.63 1.75
CA LEU A 171 5.87 -9.41 1.23
C LEU A 171 5.40 -9.09 -0.19
N ARG A 172 5.26 -10.10 -1.06
CA ARG A 172 4.73 -9.92 -2.42
C ARG A 172 3.30 -9.41 -2.39
N GLN A 173 2.47 -9.93 -1.50
CA GLN A 173 1.07 -9.50 -1.34
C GLN A 173 0.96 -8.07 -0.82
N GLU A 174 1.73 -7.69 0.20
CA GLU A 174 1.65 -6.36 0.81
C GLU A 174 2.30 -5.26 -0.04
N LEU A 175 3.40 -5.59 -0.73
CA LEU A 175 4.22 -4.61 -1.45
C LEU A 175 3.85 -4.47 -2.92
N ARG A 176 3.11 -5.39 -3.54
CA ARG A 176 2.64 -5.22 -4.92
C ARG A 176 1.23 -4.61 -4.97
N PRO A 177 0.94 -3.70 -5.91
CA PRO A 177 1.87 -2.99 -6.78
C PRO A 177 2.37 -1.71 -6.07
N SER A 178 3.63 -1.68 -5.61
CA SER A 178 4.25 -0.45 -5.12
C SER A 178 5.33 0.03 -6.08
N ARG A 179 5.28 1.33 -6.37
CA ARG A 179 6.31 2.05 -7.13
C ARG A 179 7.44 2.58 -6.24
N ARG A 180 7.33 2.39 -4.93
CA ARG A 180 8.34 2.84 -3.98
C ARG A 180 9.64 2.06 -4.18
N ARG A 181 10.75 2.78 -4.37
CA ARG A 181 12.08 2.20 -4.62
C ARG A 181 12.48 1.11 -3.62
N ALA A 182 12.30 1.36 -2.32
CA ALA A 182 12.56 0.36 -1.27
C ALA A 182 11.72 -0.91 -1.43
N ALA A 183 10.45 -0.79 -1.82
CA ALA A 183 9.57 -1.92 -2.08
C ALA A 183 10.01 -2.69 -3.35
N GLN A 184 10.34 -1.98 -4.43
CA GLN A 184 10.85 -2.58 -5.67
C GLN A 184 12.16 -3.35 -5.42
N TRP A 185 13.07 -2.75 -4.67
CA TRP A 185 14.33 -3.36 -4.27
C TRP A 185 14.11 -4.61 -3.42
N LEU A 186 13.25 -4.55 -2.40
CA LEU A 186 12.92 -5.70 -1.56
C LEU A 186 12.29 -6.84 -2.38
N LEU A 187 11.38 -6.53 -3.30
CA LEU A 187 10.78 -7.52 -4.19
C LEU A 187 11.82 -8.14 -5.16
N ALA A 188 12.74 -7.33 -5.70
CA ALA A 188 13.82 -7.80 -6.55
C ALA A 188 14.81 -8.70 -5.79
N TYR A 189 15.08 -8.38 -4.52
CA TYR A 189 15.88 -9.22 -3.62
C TYR A 189 15.24 -10.60 -3.41
N LEU A 190 13.93 -10.65 -3.14
CA LEU A 190 13.21 -11.92 -2.99
C LEU A 190 13.28 -12.76 -4.27
N ASP A 191 13.08 -12.13 -5.43
CA ASP A 191 13.17 -12.81 -6.73
C ASP A 191 14.62 -13.30 -6.99
N LEU A 192 15.64 -12.55 -6.58
CA LEU A 192 17.05 -12.95 -6.70
C LEU A 192 17.39 -14.17 -5.86
N ILE A 193 16.88 -14.28 -4.63
CA ILE A 193 17.13 -15.46 -3.79
C ILE A 193 16.50 -16.71 -4.40
N GLU A 194 15.34 -16.56 -5.04
CA GLU A 194 14.60 -17.66 -5.65
C GLU A 194 15.24 -18.12 -6.98
N ASP A 195 15.64 -17.18 -7.84
CA ASP A 195 16.34 -17.46 -9.10
C ASP A 195 17.58 -16.55 -9.27
N PRO A 196 18.72 -16.92 -8.65
CA PRO A 196 19.93 -16.10 -8.69
C PRO A 196 20.45 -15.83 -10.10
N LYS A 197 20.32 -16.80 -11.01
CA LYS A 197 20.88 -16.68 -12.37
C LYS A 197 19.99 -15.82 -13.27
N GLY A 198 18.68 -16.04 -13.25
CA GLY A 198 17.75 -15.29 -14.10
C GLY A 198 17.46 -13.88 -13.60
N ARG A 199 17.68 -13.59 -12.31
CA ARG A 199 17.33 -12.28 -11.71
C ARG A 199 18.51 -11.36 -11.43
N LEU A 200 19.76 -11.81 -11.59
CA LEU A 200 20.95 -11.00 -11.32
C LEU A 200 20.95 -9.66 -12.08
N ALA A 201 20.57 -9.67 -13.36
CA ALA A 201 20.53 -8.46 -14.18
C ALA A 201 19.47 -7.46 -13.67
N ALA A 202 18.27 -7.94 -13.33
CA ALA A 202 17.20 -7.11 -12.79
C ALA A 202 17.59 -6.52 -11.43
N TRP A 203 18.23 -7.31 -10.57
CA TRP A 203 18.79 -6.84 -9.31
C TRP A 203 19.83 -5.74 -9.50
N ALA A 204 20.79 -5.94 -10.40
CA ALA A 204 21.82 -4.96 -10.70
C ALA A 204 21.21 -3.62 -11.16
N GLN A 205 20.15 -3.66 -11.99
CA GLN A 205 19.42 -2.45 -12.38
C GLN A 205 18.79 -1.72 -11.19
N CYS A 206 18.18 -2.45 -10.24
CA CYS A 206 17.64 -1.84 -9.03
C CYS A 206 18.74 -1.18 -8.16
N VAL A 207 19.91 -1.82 -8.04
CA VAL A 207 21.04 -1.27 -7.28
C VAL A 207 21.59 0.00 -7.94
N GLU A 208 21.79 0.01 -9.26
CA GLU A 208 22.29 1.18 -9.98
C GLU A 208 21.28 2.33 -9.95
N ALA A 209 20.00 2.04 -10.10
CA ALA A 209 18.97 3.05 -9.93
C ALA A 209 19.06 3.69 -8.54
N GLU A 210 19.32 2.91 -7.48
CA GLU A 210 19.39 3.41 -6.09
C GLU A 210 20.61 4.28 -5.85
N ARG A 211 21.75 3.91 -6.43
CA ARG A 211 22.96 4.73 -6.40
C ARG A 211 22.77 6.07 -7.07
N ALA A 212 22.03 6.13 -8.17
CA ALA A 212 21.78 7.38 -8.89
C ALA A 212 20.84 8.35 -8.16
N ALA A 213 20.16 7.92 -7.09
CA ALA A 213 19.22 8.75 -6.33
C ALA A 213 19.88 9.57 -5.20
N TYR A 214 21.18 9.36 -4.93
CA TYR A 214 21.97 10.01 -3.88
C TYR A 214 23.31 10.49 -4.44
#